data_AF-A0A2P8HGS7-F1
#
_entry.id   AF-A0A2P8HGS7-F1
#
_cell.length_a   1.000
_cell.length_b   1.000
_cell.length_c   1.000
_cell.angle_alpha   90.00
_cell.angle_beta   90.00
_cell.angle_gamma   90.00
#
_symmetry.space_group_name_H-M   'P 1'
#
loop_
_entity.id
_entity.type
_entity.pdbx_description
1 polymer ?
#
loop_
_entity_poly.entity_id
_entity_poly.type
_entity_poly.pdbx_seq_one_letter_code
_entity_poly.pdbx_strand_id
1 'polypeptide(L)'
;MRHLFRLCLLLFICLPAMAQKKSNELHFTSSQQQLITVYKGTIFVNGNKAFVFHEDIINYSSKRNRLIEDGHSVFLFLEVNGSPNKNRLYVFNIDHSLADSILNAISSDVKDYDHDGNLEFGGSDLTEKYPAADSMYYIPSKFYEIKRGKITYDAELTETTDKKVNGVYLAEPLDNKGNCCKVIPKPKKRY
;
A
#
# COMPACT_ATOMS: atom_id res chain seq x y z
N MET A 1 -62.43 -9.80 -2.38
CA MET A 1 -61.28 -10.75 -2.37
C MET A 1 -60.30 -10.50 -3.54
N ARG A 2 -59.83 -9.26 -3.75
CA ARG A 2 -58.94 -8.93 -4.89
C ARG A 2 -57.66 -8.19 -4.48
N HIS A 3 -57.55 -7.81 -3.20
CA HIS A 3 -56.40 -7.06 -2.66
C HIS A 3 -55.42 -7.92 -1.85
N LEU A 4 -55.81 -9.12 -1.40
CA LEU A 4 -54.93 -10.03 -0.64
C LEU A 4 -53.90 -10.74 -1.54
N PHE A 5 -54.19 -10.92 -2.83
CA PHE A 5 -53.27 -11.56 -3.77
C PHE A 5 -52.08 -10.69 -4.21
N ARG A 6 -52.16 -9.36 -4.03
CA ARG A 6 -51.07 -8.43 -4.41
C ARG A 6 -50.00 -8.28 -3.32
N LEU A 7 -50.28 -8.67 -2.08
CA LEU A 7 -49.32 -8.56 -0.97
C LEU A 7 -48.37 -9.76 -0.88
N CYS A 8 -48.75 -10.95 -1.36
CA CYS A 8 -47.85 -12.11 -1.38
C CYS A 8 -46.77 -12.05 -2.47
N LEU A 9 -46.92 -11.21 -3.50
CA LEU A 9 -45.94 -11.13 -4.60
C LEU A 9 -44.75 -10.21 -4.28
N LEU A 10 -44.82 -9.41 -3.21
CA LEU A 10 -43.75 -8.47 -2.80
C LEU A 10 -42.77 -9.06 -1.78
N LEU A 11 -43.02 -10.26 -1.24
CA LEU A 11 -42.17 -10.90 -0.24
C LEU A 11 -41.05 -11.78 -0.83
N PHE A 12 -41.01 -11.96 -2.16
CA PHE A 12 -39.98 -12.77 -2.83
C PHE A 12 -38.79 -11.97 -3.38
N ILE A 13 -38.70 -10.66 -3.11
CA ILE A 13 -37.54 -9.83 -3.47
C ILE A 13 -36.55 -9.71 -2.29
N CYS A 14 -36.74 -10.46 -1.21
CA CYS A 14 -35.70 -10.69 -0.21
C CYS A 14 -34.65 -11.64 -0.81
N LEU A 15 -33.81 -11.11 -1.70
CA LEU A 15 -32.58 -11.75 -2.14
C LEU A 15 -31.84 -12.25 -0.89
N PRO A 16 -31.36 -13.50 -0.85
CA PRO A 16 -30.44 -13.89 0.19
C PRO A 16 -29.23 -12.97 0.04
N ALA A 17 -29.01 -12.11 1.04
CA ALA A 17 -27.72 -11.47 1.22
C ALA A 17 -26.74 -12.62 1.44
N MET A 18 -26.16 -13.14 0.36
CA MET A 18 -25.07 -14.10 0.46
C MET A 18 -24.00 -13.38 1.25
N ALA A 19 -23.82 -13.79 2.50
CA ALA A 19 -22.70 -13.35 3.30
C ALA A 19 -21.45 -13.76 2.54
N GLN A 20 -20.88 -12.83 1.77
CA GLN A 20 -19.63 -13.04 1.08
C GLN A 20 -18.60 -13.32 2.17
N LYS A 21 -18.15 -14.57 2.23
CA LYS A 21 -17.06 -14.97 3.10
C LYS A 21 -15.90 -14.01 2.84
N LYS A 22 -15.42 -13.35 3.90
CA LYS A 22 -14.31 -12.41 3.80
C LYS A 22 -13.16 -13.08 3.05
N SER A 23 -12.70 -12.46 1.96
CA SER A 23 -11.58 -12.99 1.18
C SER A 23 -10.40 -13.19 2.13
N ASN A 24 -9.84 -14.39 2.13
CA ASN A 24 -8.69 -14.77 2.94
C ASN A 24 -7.61 -15.45 2.07
N GLU A 25 -7.72 -15.26 0.77
CA GLU A 25 -6.78 -15.74 -0.22
C GLU A 25 -6.62 -14.75 -1.38
N LEU A 26 -5.44 -14.76 -1.99
CA LEU A 26 -5.15 -14.06 -3.23
C LEU A 26 -4.50 -15.06 -4.18
N HIS A 27 -4.82 -14.92 -5.47
CA HIS A 27 -4.23 -15.73 -6.52
C HIS A 27 -3.74 -14.79 -7.62
N PHE A 28 -2.48 -14.95 -8.02
CA PHE A 28 -1.85 -14.23 -9.10
C PHE A 28 -1.13 -15.21 -10.00
N THR A 29 -1.02 -14.86 -11.27
CA THR A 29 -0.23 -15.59 -12.26
C THR A 29 0.70 -14.60 -12.94
N SER A 30 2.01 -14.86 -12.90
CA SER A 30 2.98 -14.01 -13.60
C SER A 30 3.01 -14.30 -15.10
N SER A 31 3.59 -13.41 -15.91
CA SER A 31 3.85 -13.65 -17.34
C SER A 31 4.74 -14.88 -17.57
N GLN A 32 5.56 -15.24 -16.58
CA GLN A 32 6.41 -16.43 -16.57
C GLN A 32 5.65 -17.70 -16.13
N GLN A 33 4.32 -17.64 -16.04
CA GLN A 33 3.44 -18.73 -15.62
C GLN A 33 3.69 -19.23 -14.19
N GLN A 34 4.30 -18.40 -13.34
CA GLN A 34 4.41 -18.71 -11.92
C GLN A 34 3.05 -18.49 -11.26
N LEU A 35 2.58 -19.47 -10.51
CA LEU A 35 1.35 -19.38 -9.72
C LEU A 35 1.70 -18.90 -8.33
N ILE A 36 1.25 -17.69 -7.98
CA ILE A 36 1.46 -17.10 -6.66
C ILE A 36 0.14 -17.12 -5.90
N THR A 37 0.11 -17.84 -4.79
CA THR A 37 -1.05 -17.88 -3.89
C THR A 37 -0.65 -17.29 -2.55
N VAL A 38 -1.46 -16.36 -2.03
CA VAL A 38 -1.29 -15.84 -0.67
C VAL A 38 -2.48 -16.32 0.14
N TYR A 39 -2.23 -17.10 1.18
CA TYR A 39 -3.28 -17.69 1.99
C TYR A 39 -2.85 -17.72 3.46
N LYS A 40 -3.67 -17.14 4.34
CA LYS A 40 -3.46 -17.11 5.80
C LYS A 40 -2.02 -16.71 6.20
N GLY A 41 -1.53 -15.60 5.67
CA GLY A 41 -0.19 -15.09 5.97
C GLY A 41 0.95 -15.92 5.39
N THR A 42 0.68 -16.81 4.43
CA THR A 42 1.70 -17.60 3.74
C THR A 42 1.68 -17.30 2.25
N ILE A 43 2.84 -17.02 1.68
CA ILE A 43 3.06 -16.90 0.25
C ILE A 43 3.52 -18.26 -0.28
N PHE A 44 2.81 -18.75 -1.27
CA PHE A 44 3.15 -19.94 -2.04
C PHE A 44 3.50 -19.52 -3.46
N VAL A 45 4.58 -20.10 -4.02
CA VAL A 45 4.97 -19.93 -5.41
C VAL A 45 5.07 -21.31 -6.05
N ASN A 46 4.28 -21.55 -7.09
CA ASN A 46 4.13 -22.85 -7.75
C ASN A 46 3.79 -24.00 -6.77
N GLY A 47 2.98 -23.69 -5.75
CA GLY A 47 2.59 -24.63 -4.69
C GLY A 47 3.64 -24.84 -3.58
N ASN A 48 4.86 -24.33 -3.76
CA ASN A 48 5.89 -24.37 -2.72
C ASN A 48 5.72 -23.20 -1.76
N LYS A 49 5.85 -23.47 -0.46
CA LYS A 49 5.85 -22.42 0.57
C LYS A 49 7.11 -21.56 0.40
N ALA A 50 6.93 -20.30 0.06
CA ALA A 50 8.01 -19.36 -0.25
C ALA A 50 8.29 -18.39 0.91
N PHE A 51 7.24 -17.91 1.60
CA PHE A 51 7.38 -16.99 2.74
C PHE A 51 6.23 -17.18 3.74
N VAL A 52 6.50 -17.03 5.04
CA VAL A 52 5.48 -17.10 6.09
C VAL A 52 5.61 -15.85 6.96
N PHE A 53 4.53 -15.09 7.07
CA PHE A 53 4.42 -13.99 8.01
C PHE A 53 4.35 -14.54 9.43
N HIS A 54 4.92 -13.81 10.39
CA HIS A 54 4.78 -14.16 11.81
C HIS A 54 3.30 -14.18 12.24
N GLU A 55 2.51 -13.22 11.73
CA GLU A 55 1.08 -13.10 11.94
C GLU A 55 0.37 -12.73 10.62
N ASP A 56 -0.89 -13.17 10.45
CA ASP A 56 -1.69 -12.82 9.26
C ASP A 56 -2.27 -11.41 9.37
N ILE A 57 -1.42 -10.43 9.03
CA ILE A 57 -1.77 -9.00 9.04
C ILE A 57 -2.20 -8.48 7.65
N ILE A 58 -2.42 -9.38 6.69
CA ILE A 58 -2.68 -9.02 5.29
C ILE A 58 -4.11 -8.51 5.13
N ASN A 59 -4.27 -7.37 4.44
CA ASN A 59 -5.57 -6.87 4.02
C ASN A 59 -5.96 -7.48 2.68
N TYR A 60 -6.45 -8.73 2.66
CA TYR A 60 -6.82 -9.46 1.42
C TYR A 60 -7.81 -8.72 0.51
N SER A 61 -8.68 -7.89 1.05
CA SER A 61 -9.63 -7.09 0.26
C SER A 61 -9.01 -5.87 -0.44
N SER A 62 -7.74 -5.56 -0.18
CA SER A 62 -7.09 -4.38 -0.74
C SER A 62 -6.88 -4.51 -2.23
N LYS A 63 -7.28 -3.47 -2.98
CA LYS A 63 -6.98 -3.33 -4.42
C LYS A 63 -5.50 -3.07 -4.70
N ARG A 64 -4.71 -2.76 -3.66
CA ARG A 64 -3.26 -2.58 -3.75
C ARG A 64 -2.51 -3.89 -3.72
N ASN A 65 -3.18 -4.99 -3.37
CA ASN A 65 -2.63 -6.31 -3.54
C ASN A 65 -2.56 -6.62 -5.03
N ARG A 66 -1.36 -6.67 -5.60
CA ARG A 66 -1.18 -6.89 -7.02
C ARG A 66 0.19 -7.44 -7.35
N LEU A 67 0.27 -8.09 -8.50
CA LEU A 67 1.52 -8.37 -9.17
C LEU A 67 1.87 -7.19 -10.08
N ILE A 68 3.12 -6.77 -10.06
CA ILE A 68 3.69 -5.83 -11.02
C ILE A 68 4.92 -6.48 -11.64
N GLU A 69 5.00 -6.42 -12.95
CA GLU A 69 6.10 -7.00 -13.70
C GLU A 69 6.80 -5.88 -14.47
N ASP A 70 8.12 -5.88 -14.41
CA ASP A 70 8.96 -4.96 -15.19
C ASP A 70 10.16 -5.74 -15.74
N GLY A 71 10.12 -5.99 -17.05
CA GLY A 71 11.02 -6.93 -17.72
C GLY A 71 10.84 -8.36 -17.19
N HIS A 72 11.91 -8.94 -16.64
CA HIS A 72 11.90 -10.29 -16.05
C HIS A 72 11.65 -10.29 -14.54
N SER A 73 11.55 -9.12 -13.92
CA SER A 73 11.31 -9.01 -12.49
C SER A 73 9.82 -9.06 -12.19
N VAL A 74 9.45 -9.84 -11.18
CA VAL A 74 8.06 -10.00 -10.72
C VAL A 74 7.98 -9.53 -9.28
N PHE A 75 7.20 -8.49 -9.05
CA PHE A 75 7.02 -7.88 -7.73
C PHE A 75 5.60 -8.13 -7.22
N LEU A 76 5.50 -8.83 -6.09
CA LEU A 76 4.24 -9.01 -5.38
C LEU A 76 4.09 -7.91 -4.33
N PHE A 77 3.04 -7.10 -4.47
CA PHE A 77 2.66 -6.07 -3.53
C PHE A 77 1.54 -6.60 -2.63
N LEU A 78 1.72 -6.50 -1.31
CA LEU A 78 0.72 -6.88 -0.31
C LEU A 78 0.51 -5.72 0.66
N GLU A 79 -0.74 -5.23 0.74
CA GLU A 79 -1.12 -4.28 1.78
C GLU A 79 -1.34 -5.01 3.10
N VAL A 80 -0.67 -4.55 4.13
CA VAL A 80 -0.76 -5.08 5.49
C VAL A 80 -1.21 -4.01 6.48
N ASN A 81 -1.86 -4.45 7.55
CA ASN A 81 -2.27 -3.56 8.63
C ASN A 81 -1.05 -2.92 9.30
N GLY A 82 -1.02 -1.58 9.33
CA GLY A 82 0.06 -0.80 9.92
C GLY A 82 -0.29 -0.12 11.24
N SER A 83 -1.47 -0.41 11.81
CA SER A 83 -1.99 0.24 13.03
C SER A 83 -0.94 0.28 14.15
N PRO A 84 -0.78 1.43 14.85
CA PRO A 84 -1.61 2.65 14.79
C PRO A 84 -1.30 3.59 13.62
N ASN A 85 -0.28 3.28 12.82
CA ASN A 85 0.15 4.07 11.67
C ASN A 85 -0.67 3.74 10.42
N LYS A 86 -0.36 4.39 9.28
CA LYS A 86 -0.96 3.98 8.00
C LYS A 86 -0.59 2.55 7.67
N ASN A 87 -1.47 1.87 6.93
CA ASN A 87 -1.16 0.57 6.34
C ASN A 87 0.16 0.60 5.58
N ARG A 88 0.82 -0.54 5.52
CA ARG A 88 2.11 -0.71 4.86
C ARG A 88 1.93 -1.52 3.59
N LEU A 89 2.81 -1.29 2.63
CA LEU A 89 2.89 -2.06 1.41
C LEU A 89 4.18 -2.87 1.47
N TYR A 90 4.04 -4.16 1.69
CA TYR A 90 5.16 -5.10 1.65
C TYR A 90 5.36 -5.52 0.20
N VAL A 91 6.60 -5.43 -0.26
CA VAL A 91 6.97 -5.76 -1.62
C VAL A 91 7.91 -6.95 -1.58
N PHE A 92 7.53 -7.99 -2.30
CA PHE A 92 8.31 -9.20 -2.47
C PHE A 92 8.82 -9.29 -3.90
N ASN A 93 10.09 -9.62 -4.08
CA ASN A 93 10.58 -10.12 -5.35
C ASN A 93 10.22 -11.61 -5.45
N ILE A 94 9.57 -12.01 -6.54
CA ILE A 94 9.21 -13.40 -6.81
C ILE A 94 10.21 -13.94 -7.83
N ASP A 95 10.95 -14.97 -7.43
CA ASP A 95 11.93 -15.62 -8.29
C ASP A 95 11.83 -17.14 -8.15
N HIS A 96 11.55 -17.84 -9.24
CA HIS A 96 11.29 -19.28 -9.30
C HIS A 96 10.27 -19.79 -8.26
N SER A 97 10.74 -20.18 -7.07
CA SER A 97 9.94 -20.69 -5.92
C SER A 97 10.17 -19.89 -4.63
N LEU A 98 10.80 -18.72 -4.73
CA LEU A 98 11.17 -17.85 -3.63
C LEU A 98 10.32 -16.56 -3.66
N ALA A 99 10.12 -15.99 -2.47
CA ALA A 99 9.47 -14.71 -2.27
C ALA A 99 10.30 -13.91 -1.26
N ASP A 100 11.20 -13.07 -1.77
CA ASP A 100 12.11 -12.29 -0.95
C ASP A 100 11.48 -10.95 -0.62
N SER A 101 11.30 -10.64 0.66
CA SER A 101 10.86 -9.31 1.09
C SER A 101 11.97 -8.29 0.80
N ILE A 102 11.74 -7.41 -0.16
CA ILE A 102 12.73 -6.42 -0.61
C ILE A 102 12.44 -5.02 -0.09
N LEU A 103 11.18 -4.72 0.26
CA LEU A 103 10.81 -3.38 0.68
C LEU A 103 9.55 -3.35 1.54
N ASN A 104 9.51 -2.39 2.46
CA ASN A 104 8.33 -1.99 3.21
C ASN A 104 8.10 -0.49 3.02
N ALA A 105 7.05 -0.13 2.29
CA ALA A 105 6.66 1.26 2.03
C ALA A 105 5.35 1.63 2.75
N ILE A 106 5.06 2.93 2.85
CA ILE A 106 3.72 3.40 3.22
C ILE A 106 2.75 2.96 2.13
N SER A 107 1.58 2.43 2.51
CA SER A 107 0.58 2.01 1.54
C SER A 107 0.06 3.21 0.75
N SER A 108 0.18 3.10 -0.57
CA SER A 108 -0.29 4.06 -1.56
C SER A 108 -0.73 3.33 -2.81
N ASP A 109 -1.36 4.05 -3.72
CA ASP A 109 -1.55 3.53 -5.08
C ASP A 109 -0.18 3.44 -5.77
N VAL A 110 -0.02 2.42 -6.61
CA VAL A 110 1.16 2.23 -7.47
C VAL A 110 0.81 2.70 -8.87
N LYS A 111 1.37 3.84 -9.27
CA LYS A 111 1.01 4.55 -10.51
C LYS A 111 2.14 5.49 -10.90
N ASP A 112 2.11 5.92 -12.16
CA ASP A 112 2.97 6.97 -12.71
C ASP A 112 2.52 8.36 -12.21
N TYR A 113 3.26 8.93 -11.26
CA TYR A 113 2.98 10.22 -10.62
C TYR A 113 3.57 11.40 -11.38
N ASP A 114 4.70 11.24 -12.05
CA ASP A 114 5.43 12.31 -12.74
C ASP A 114 5.30 12.25 -14.27
N HIS A 115 4.59 11.24 -14.78
CA HIS A 115 4.29 11.00 -16.19
C HIS A 115 5.51 10.62 -17.02
N ASP A 116 6.52 10.00 -16.41
CA ASP A 116 7.73 9.52 -17.09
C ASP A 116 7.63 8.08 -17.61
N GLY A 117 6.50 7.41 -17.33
CA GLY A 117 6.20 6.04 -17.76
C GLY A 117 6.64 4.95 -16.77
N ASN A 118 7.28 5.31 -15.67
CA ASN A 118 7.58 4.39 -14.58
C ASN A 118 6.44 4.41 -13.55
N LEU A 119 6.45 3.45 -12.61
CA LEU A 119 5.44 3.37 -11.57
C LEU A 119 6.07 3.70 -10.22
N GLU A 120 5.51 4.68 -9.53
CA GLU A 120 5.96 5.06 -8.19
C GLU A 120 4.94 4.68 -7.12
N PHE A 121 5.44 4.54 -5.91
CA PHE A 121 4.65 4.23 -4.73
C PHE A 121 5.38 4.66 -3.45
N GLY A 122 4.64 4.75 -2.36
CA GLY A 122 5.12 5.25 -1.08
C GLY A 122 4.40 6.51 -0.65
N GLY A 123 4.99 7.22 0.31
CA GLY A 123 4.38 8.41 0.89
C GLY A 123 4.84 8.68 2.30
N SER A 124 4.04 9.43 3.03
CA SER A 124 4.28 9.81 4.42
C SER A 124 3.29 9.15 5.37
N ASP A 125 3.75 8.89 6.59
CA ASP A 125 2.92 8.30 7.64
C ASP A 125 2.00 9.33 8.32
N LEU A 126 1.25 8.89 9.33
CA LEU A 126 0.54 9.79 10.23
C LEU A 126 1.56 10.56 11.08
N THR A 127 1.29 11.85 11.28
CA THR A 127 2.07 12.72 12.16
C THR A 127 1.16 13.36 13.17
N GLU A 128 1.63 13.48 14.40
CA GLU A 128 0.90 14.18 15.44
C GLU A 128 0.73 15.67 15.11
N LYS A 129 -0.34 16.27 15.64
CA LYS A 129 -0.53 17.71 15.54
C LYS A 129 0.37 18.40 16.55
N TYR A 130 1.20 19.32 16.08
CA TYR A 130 2.00 20.16 16.96
C TYR A 130 1.12 21.17 17.72
N PRO A 131 1.36 21.40 19.02
CA PRO A 131 0.49 22.25 19.85
C PRO A 131 0.51 23.72 19.45
N ALA A 132 1.63 24.25 18.94
CA ALA A 132 1.71 25.64 18.52
C ALA A 132 0.97 25.91 17.19
N ALA A 133 0.32 27.08 17.11
CA ALA A 133 -0.50 27.43 15.96
C ALA A 133 0.31 27.66 14.69
N ASP A 134 1.55 28.14 14.81
CA ASP A 134 2.44 28.55 13.72
C ASP A 134 3.51 27.50 13.35
N SER A 135 3.56 26.38 14.08
CA SER A 135 4.59 25.36 13.93
C SER A 135 3.98 23.97 13.73
N MET A 136 4.74 23.07 13.10
CA MET A 136 4.36 21.68 12.88
C MET A 136 5.58 20.76 13.00
N TYR A 137 5.35 19.47 13.25
CA TYR A 137 6.38 18.48 12.99
C TYR A 137 6.57 18.32 11.49
N TYR A 138 7.82 18.22 11.05
CA TYR A 138 8.16 17.86 9.68
C TYR A 138 7.49 16.52 9.32
N ILE A 139 6.88 16.41 8.14
CA ILE A 139 6.21 15.19 7.69
C ILE A 139 7.09 14.56 6.61
N PRO A 140 7.97 13.60 6.94
CA PRO A 140 8.82 12.97 5.94
C PRO A 140 7.99 12.04 5.05
N SER A 141 8.17 12.16 3.74
CA SER A 141 7.72 11.17 2.78
C SER A 141 8.87 10.29 2.30
N LYS A 142 8.53 9.14 1.72
CA LYS A 142 9.49 8.28 1.02
C LYS A 142 8.80 7.58 -0.13
N PHE A 143 9.27 7.87 -1.34
CA PHE A 143 8.78 7.27 -2.58
C PHE A 143 9.82 6.37 -3.22
N TYR A 144 9.34 5.41 -3.99
CA TYR A 144 10.15 4.46 -4.74
C TYR A 144 9.56 4.30 -6.13
N GLU A 145 10.44 4.12 -7.09
CA GLU A 145 10.15 3.95 -8.51
C GLU A 145 10.50 2.51 -8.93
N ILE A 146 9.65 1.90 -9.77
CA ILE A 146 9.95 0.63 -10.43
C ILE A 146 10.51 0.95 -11.82
N LYS A 147 11.80 0.62 -12.03
CA LYS A 147 12.51 0.93 -13.27
C LYS A 147 13.53 -0.15 -13.63
N ARG A 148 13.44 -0.69 -14.84
CA ARG A 148 14.37 -1.70 -15.39
C ARG A 148 14.53 -2.94 -14.49
N GLY A 149 13.41 -3.46 -14.01
CA GLY A 149 13.33 -4.64 -13.16
C GLY A 149 13.85 -4.41 -11.75
N LYS A 150 13.95 -3.16 -11.29
CA LYS A 150 14.44 -2.81 -9.94
C LYS A 150 13.51 -1.80 -9.28
N ILE A 151 13.54 -1.80 -7.96
CA ILE A 151 12.88 -0.79 -7.15
C ILE A 151 13.96 0.12 -6.56
N THR A 152 13.90 1.41 -6.87
CA THR A 152 14.86 2.41 -6.42
C THR A 152 14.19 3.53 -5.65
N TYR A 153 14.92 4.15 -4.73
CA TYR A 153 14.41 5.33 -4.04
C TYR A 153 14.28 6.49 -5.02
N ASP A 154 13.11 7.11 -5.06
CA ASP A 154 12.83 8.28 -5.87
C ASP A 154 13.04 9.54 -5.03
N ALA A 155 14.23 10.14 -5.19
CA ALA A 155 14.63 11.33 -4.47
C ALA A 155 13.85 12.57 -4.94
N GLU A 156 13.55 12.67 -6.24
CA GLU A 156 12.93 13.86 -6.83
C GLU A 156 11.46 13.97 -6.42
N LEU A 157 10.70 12.88 -6.53
CA LEU A 157 9.30 12.85 -6.08
C LEU A 157 9.20 13.05 -4.57
N THR A 158 10.14 12.46 -3.80
CA THR A 158 10.18 12.64 -2.34
C THR A 158 10.46 14.10 -1.97
N GLU A 159 11.49 14.73 -2.53
CA GLU A 159 11.82 16.13 -2.25
C GLU A 159 10.70 17.08 -2.69
N THR A 160 10.11 16.84 -3.86
CA THR A 160 9.02 17.66 -4.37
C THR A 160 7.77 17.53 -3.49
N THR A 161 7.44 16.31 -3.05
CA THR A 161 6.31 16.08 -2.15
C THR A 161 6.55 16.70 -0.79
N ASP A 162 7.75 16.57 -0.24
CA ASP A 162 8.10 17.17 1.05
C ASP A 162 8.05 18.69 0.99
N LYS A 163 8.62 19.32 -0.05
CA LYS A 163 8.48 20.77 -0.26
C LYS A 163 7.03 21.20 -0.40
N LYS A 164 6.20 20.42 -1.08
CA LYS A 164 4.77 20.72 -1.25
C LYS A 164 3.99 20.65 0.07
N VAL A 165 4.28 19.66 0.92
CA VAL A 165 3.56 19.44 2.18
C VAL A 165 4.10 20.30 3.31
N ASN A 166 5.43 20.35 3.46
CA ASN A 166 6.13 21.00 4.58
C ASN A 166 6.58 22.42 4.25
N GLY A 167 6.59 22.83 2.97
CA GLY A 167 7.17 24.10 2.50
C GLY A 167 8.68 24.10 2.35
N VAL A 168 9.35 23.05 2.84
CA VAL A 168 10.81 22.87 2.83
C VAL A 168 11.11 21.38 2.76
N TYR A 169 12.27 21.03 2.22
CA TYR A 169 12.82 19.67 2.30
C TYR A 169 13.93 19.62 3.36
N LEU A 170 13.89 18.61 4.21
CA LEU A 170 14.95 18.31 5.18
C LEU A 170 15.51 16.92 4.90
N ALA A 171 16.78 16.85 4.47
CA ALA A 171 17.48 15.58 4.29
C ALA A 171 17.58 14.78 5.60
N GLU A 172 17.65 15.47 6.73
CA GLU A 172 17.66 14.88 8.07
C GLU A 172 16.43 15.34 8.86
N PRO A 173 15.31 14.59 8.81
CA PRO A 173 14.03 15.00 9.41
C PRO A 173 13.94 14.70 10.91
N LEU A 174 14.86 13.90 11.47
CA LEU A 174 14.87 13.50 12.88
C LEU A 174 15.38 14.62 13.78
N ASP A 175 14.82 14.76 14.98
CA ASP A 175 15.31 15.72 15.98
C ASP A 175 16.68 15.33 16.56
N ASN A 176 17.23 16.17 17.44
CA ASN A 176 18.55 15.94 18.06
C ASN A 176 18.60 14.69 18.96
N LYS A 177 17.46 14.05 19.24
CA LYS A 177 17.34 12.81 20.00
C LYS A 177 17.07 11.60 19.09
N GLY A 178 17.06 11.80 17.77
CA GLY A 178 16.76 10.77 16.78
C GLY A 178 15.26 10.45 16.64
N ASN A 179 14.37 11.23 17.26
CA ASN A 179 12.94 11.01 17.16
C ASN A 179 12.37 11.76 15.96
N CYS A 180 11.41 11.14 15.28
CA CYS A 180 10.64 11.88 14.30
C CYS A 180 9.67 12.84 15.04
N CYS A 181 9.63 14.13 14.72
CA CYS A 181 10.40 14.82 13.68
C CYS A 181 10.77 16.24 14.11
N LYS A 182 11.74 16.87 13.43
CA LYS A 182 12.10 18.27 13.65
C LYS A 182 10.87 19.17 13.54
N VAL A 183 10.81 20.19 14.38
CA VAL A 183 9.75 21.20 14.34
C VAL A 183 10.12 22.26 13.31
N ILE A 184 9.17 22.58 12.43
CA ILE A 184 9.31 23.60 11.39
C ILE A 184 8.16 24.61 11.49
N PRO A 185 8.34 25.84 11.00
CA PRO A 185 7.22 26.75 10.79
C PRO A 185 6.21 26.14 9.82
N LYS A 186 4.91 26.32 10.06
CA LYS A 186 3.88 25.91 9.11
C LYS A 186 4.04 26.67 7.80
N PRO A 187 4.01 25.99 6.64
CA PRO A 187 4.08 26.69 5.37
C PRO A 187 2.89 27.63 5.20
N LYS A 188 3.17 28.87 4.79
CA LYS A 188 2.12 29.79 4.34
C LYS A 188 1.52 29.20 3.07
N LYS A 189 0.25 28.77 3.10
CA LYS A 189 -0.45 28.25 1.92
C LYS A 189 -0.25 29.21 0.75
N ARG A 190 0.48 28.78 -0.29
CA ARG A 190 0.39 29.40 -1.60
C ARG A 190 -0.91 28.85 -2.21
N TYR A 191 -1.94 29.70 -2.23
CA TYR A 191 -3.17 29.44 -2.96
C TYR A 191 -2.91 29.46 -4.46
#